data_AF-A0A351VE69-F1
#
_entry.id   AF-A0A351VE69-F1
#
_cell.length_a   1.000
_cell.length_b   1.000
_cell.length_c   1.000
_cell.angle_alpha   90.00
_cell.angle_beta   90.00
_cell.angle_gamma   90.00
#
_symmetry.space_group_name_H-M   'P 1'
#
loop_
_entity.id
_entity.type
_entity.pdbx_description
1 polymer ?
#
loop_
_entity_poly.entity_id
_entity_poly.type
_entity_poly.pdbx_seq_one_letter_code
_entity_poly.pdbx_strand_id
1 'polypeptide(L)'
;MQGTERNSYIEAIKMAAGSVQYKNLSVKKTMIDAAEQLYWYYEKLKDIRFLETAMLHMQAYLEMGFAYEEGAEVFDRILDSLGTTREMQFPQKFYVSKKVKLNKSQVRSMLRRWPASSGQGMKIGEVVEDIIRKTEKKEMGIFCYECAATGDLYELVINEKEIFFHDIRKGAFYTFRD
;
A
#
# COMPACT_ATOMS: atom_id res chain seq x y z
N MET A 1 9.64 -10.66 -19.62
CA MET A 1 10.28 -10.54 -18.28
C MET A 1 10.04 -11.83 -17.50
N GLN A 2 11.07 -12.41 -16.88
CA GLN A 2 10.91 -13.63 -16.07
C GLN A 2 10.13 -13.32 -14.77
N GLY A 3 9.40 -14.29 -14.22
CA GLY A 3 8.52 -14.07 -13.05
C GLY A 3 9.25 -13.52 -11.80
N THR A 4 10.48 -13.95 -11.56
CA THR A 4 11.30 -13.49 -10.42
C THR A 4 11.78 -12.05 -10.55
N GLU A 5 12.15 -11.63 -11.77
CA GLU A 5 12.56 -10.24 -12.04
C GLU A 5 11.37 -9.29 -11.90
N ARG A 6 10.20 -9.68 -12.42
CA ARG A 6 8.95 -8.92 -12.29
C ARG A 6 8.63 -8.60 -10.83
N ASN A 7 8.69 -9.61 -9.95
CA ASN A 7 8.43 -9.42 -8.54
C ASN A 7 9.41 -8.45 -7.89
N SER A 8 10.68 -8.49 -8.27
CA SER A 8 11.70 -7.58 -7.73
C SER A 8 11.41 -6.11 -8.08
N TYR A 9 10.95 -5.85 -9.31
CA TYR A 9 10.54 -4.50 -9.71
C TYR A 9 9.30 -4.01 -8.96
N ILE A 10 8.32 -4.89 -8.75
CA ILE A 10 7.12 -4.55 -7.98
C ILE A 10 7.50 -4.14 -6.55
N GLU A 11 8.36 -4.92 -5.87
CA GLU A 11 8.83 -4.56 -4.53
C GLU A 11 9.60 -3.23 -4.51
N ALA A 12 10.42 -2.96 -5.53
CA ALA A 12 11.12 -1.68 -5.66
C ALA A 12 10.15 -0.50 -5.82
N ILE A 13 9.09 -0.66 -6.63
CA ILE A 13 8.04 0.36 -6.80
C ILE A 13 7.34 0.63 -5.47
N LYS A 14 6.92 -0.42 -4.74
CA LYS A 14 6.27 -0.27 -3.42
C LYS A 14 7.14 0.48 -2.44
N MET A 15 8.43 0.13 -2.38
CA MET A 15 9.40 0.78 -1.51
C MET A 15 9.56 2.26 -1.85
N ALA A 16 9.70 2.60 -3.13
CA ALA A 16 9.82 3.99 -3.58
C ALA A 16 8.55 4.80 -3.27
N ALA A 17 7.37 4.21 -3.48
CA ALA A 17 6.09 4.85 -3.24
C ALA A 17 5.90 5.27 -1.77
N GLY A 18 6.34 4.44 -0.81
CA GLY A 18 6.26 4.76 0.61
C GLY A 18 7.00 6.04 1.02
N SER A 19 8.01 6.48 0.25
CA SER A 19 8.80 7.67 0.60
C SER A 19 8.03 9.00 0.52
N VAL A 20 6.94 9.05 -0.25
CA VAL A 20 6.24 10.32 -0.53
C VAL A 20 5.40 10.80 0.65
N GLN A 21 5.03 9.90 1.55
CA GLN A 21 4.28 10.21 2.77
C GLN A 21 5.04 11.21 3.67
N TYR A 22 6.38 11.13 3.71
CA TYR A 22 7.24 12.06 4.47
C TYR A 22 7.27 13.48 3.90
N LYS A 23 6.69 13.67 2.70
CA LYS A 23 6.51 14.97 2.06
C LYS A 23 5.03 15.39 2.05
N ASN A 24 4.20 14.76 2.87
CA ASN A 24 2.75 15.00 2.95
C ASN A 24 2.04 14.83 1.60
N LEU A 25 2.55 13.93 0.77
CA LEU A 25 1.91 13.49 -0.47
C LEU A 25 1.13 12.21 -0.21
N SER A 26 0.00 12.03 -0.89
CA SER A 26 -0.77 10.79 -0.81
C SER A 26 -0.04 9.70 -1.59
N VAL A 27 0.26 8.58 -0.95
CA VAL A 27 0.89 7.42 -1.58
C VAL A 27 -0.02 6.88 -2.68
N LYS A 28 -1.32 6.76 -2.39
CA LYS A 28 -2.34 6.26 -3.32
C LYS A 28 -2.41 7.10 -4.58
N LYS A 29 -2.60 8.41 -4.42
CA LYS A 29 -2.68 9.33 -5.56
C LYS A 29 -1.39 9.35 -6.37
N THR A 30 -0.24 9.40 -5.70
CA THR A 30 1.06 9.44 -6.40
C THR A 30 1.28 8.21 -7.27
N MET A 31 0.86 7.03 -6.80
CA MET A 31 0.95 5.79 -7.56
C MET A 31 0.04 5.77 -8.79
N ILE A 32 -1.19 6.28 -8.66
CA ILE A 32 -2.13 6.42 -9.78
C ILE A 32 -1.58 7.41 -10.81
N ASP A 33 -1.11 8.58 -10.35
CA ASP A 33 -0.53 9.62 -11.21
C ASP A 33 0.73 9.10 -11.94
N ALA A 34 1.55 8.27 -11.29
CA ALA A 34 2.71 7.63 -11.92
C ALA A 34 2.32 6.63 -13.02
N ALA A 35 1.29 5.81 -12.77
CA ALA A 35 0.76 4.89 -13.78
C ALA A 35 0.15 5.66 -14.98
N GLU A 36 -0.56 6.75 -14.72
CA GLU A 36 -1.11 7.63 -15.76
C GLU A 36 0.00 8.29 -16.59
N GLN A 37 1.07 8.77 -15.94
CA GLN A 37 2.19 9.38 -16.64
C GLN A 37 2.90 8.39 -17.58
N LEU A 38 3.04 7.12 -17.16
CA LEU A 38 3.57 6.05 -18.00
C LEU A 38 2.62 5.76 -19.17
N TYR A 39 1.32 5.70 -18.91
CA TYR A 39 0.32 5.55 -19.96
C TYR A 39 0.39 6.69 -20.99
N TRP A 40 0.53 7.94 -20.54
CA TRP A 40 0.70 9.10 -21.41
C TRP A 40 1.94 8.98 -22.31
N TYR A 41 3.08 8.51 -21.77
CA TYR A 41 4.27 8.25 -22.58
C TYR A 41 4.01 7.19 -23.67
N TYR A 42 3.29 6.12 -23.33
CA TYR A 42 2.84 5.14 -24.32
C TYR A 42 1.97 5.80 -25.39
N GLU A 43 0.99 6.62 -25.01
CA GLU A 43 0.10 7.27 -25.99
C GLU A 43 0.85 8.16 -26.98
N LYS A 44 1.88 8.88 -26.50
CA LYS A 44 2.69 9.80 -27.31
C LYS A 44 3.74 9.10 -28.18
N LEU A 45 4.45 8.12 -27.61
CA LEU A 45 5.61 7.50 -28.25
C LEU A 45 5.26 6.18 -28.93
N LYS A 46 4.09 5.60 -28.63
CA LYS A 46 3.64 4.26 -29.06
C LYS A 46 4.62 3.13 -28.70
N ASP A 47 5.42 3.37 -27.67
CA ASP A 47 6.36 2.38 -27.14
C ASP A 47 5.69 1.56 -26.04
N ILE A 48 5.44 0.28 -26.34
CA ILE A 48 4.71 -0.66 -25.48
C ILE A 48 5.39 -0.85 -24.11
N ARG A 49 6.71 -0.61 -24.02
CA ARG A 49 7.46 -0.76 -22.75
C ARG A 49 6.93 0.15 -21.65
N PHE A 50 6.43 1.34 -22.00
CA PHE A 50 5.79 2.24 -21.04
C PHE A 50 4.47 1.67 -20.52
N LEU A 51 3.67 1.05 -21.40
CA LEU A 51 2.40 0.43 -21.04
C LEU A 51 2.60 -0.80 -20.14
N GLU A 52 3.59 -1.64 -20.47
CA GLU A 52 4.01 -2.76 -19.62
C GLU A 52 4.49 -2.29 -18.24
N THR A 53 5.19 -1.15 -18.19
CA THR A 53 5.64 -0.56 -16.92
C THR A 53 4.46 0.00 -16.12
N ALA A 54 3.47 0.66 -16.77
CA ALA A 54 2.27 1.14 -16.12
C ALA A 54 1.48 0.00 -15.44
N MET A 55 1.43 -1.17 -16.07
CA MET A 55 0.88 -2.40 -15.50
C MET A 55 1.61 -2.86 -14.23
N LEU A 56 2.94 -2.69 -14.14
CA LEU A 56 3.69 -2.99 -12.90
C LEU A 56 3.32 -2.03 -11.77
N HIS A 57 3.13 -0.75 -12.06
CA HIS A 57 2.68 0.24 -11.08
C HIS A 57 1.27 -0.06 -10.57
N MET A 58 0.35 -0.42 -11.46
CA MET A 58 -0.99 -0.88 -11.09
C MET A 58 -0.93 -2.14 -10.22
N GLN A 59 -0.11 -3.14 -10.59
CA GLN A 59 0.05 -4.35 -9.78
C GLN A 59 0.60 -4.02 -8.38
N ALA A 60 1.65 -3.20 -8.30
CA ALA A 60 2.22 -2.78 -7.02
C ALA A 60 1.17 -2.07 -6.15
N TYR A 61 0.38 -1.17 -6.72
CA TYR A 61 -0.71 -0.47 -6.03
C TYR A 61 -1.73 -1.44 -5.43
N LEU A 62 -2.14 -2.47 -6.17
CA LEU A 62 -3.09 -3.47 -5.66
C LEU A 62 -2.47 -4.40 -4.61
N GLU A 63 -1.21 -4.81 -4.80
CA GLU A 63 -0.50 -5.65 -3.83
C GLU A 63 -0.19 -4.92 -2.51
N MET A 64 -0.04 -3.58 -2.57
CA MET A 64 -0.01 -2.73 -1.39
C MET A 64 -1.34 -2.79 -0.62
N GLY A 65 -2.44 -3.24 -1.22
CA GLY A 65 -3.73 -3.39 -0.56
C GLY A 65 -4.69 -2.23 -0.78
N PHE A 66 -4.39 -1.33 -1.73
CA PHE A 66 -5.28 -0.27 -2.14
C PHE A 66 -6.40 -0.78 -3.05
N ALA A 67 -7.51 -0.04 -3.09
CA ALA A 67 -8.69 -0.42 -3.86
C ALA A 67 -8.53 -0.02 -5.33
N TYR A 68 -8.80 -0.97 -6.24
CA TYR A 68 -8.77 -0.75 -7.69
C TYR A 68 -9.67 0.41 -8.11
N GLU A 69 -10.84 0.50 -7.48
CA GLU A 69 -11.91 1.44 -7.81
C GLU A 69 -11.46 2.90 -7.66
N GLU A 70 -10.46 3.17 -6.81
CA GLU A 70 -9.91 4.53 -6.63
C GLU A 70 -9.05 5.00 -7.82
N GLY A 71 -8.57 4.08 -8.66
CA GLY A 71 -7.77 4.37 -9.86
C GLY A 71 -8.37 3.84 -11.17
N ALA A 72 -9.64 3.42 -11.15
CA ALA A 72 -10.27 2.68 -12.24
C ALA A 72 -10.16 3.39 -13.60
N GLU A 73 -10.35 4.70 -13.67
CA GLU A 73 -10.26 5.47 -14.92
C GLU A 73 -8.88 5.34 -15.62
N VAL A 74 -7.79 5.30 -14.85
CA VAL A 74 -6.44 5.11 -15.39
C VAL A 74 -6.19 3.63 -15.68
N PHE A 75 -6.59 2.76 -14.76
CA PHE A 75 -6.33 1.33 -14.81
C PHE A 75 -7.08 0.63 -15.96
N ASP A 76 -8.34 0.98 -16.19
CA ASP A 76 -9.15 0.45 -17.28
C ASP A 76 -8.52 0.81 -18.63
N ARG A 77 -8.06 2.06 -18.83
CA ARG A 77 -7.36 2.48 -20.05
C ARG A 77 -6.08 1.68 -20.32
N ILE A 78 -5.32 1.39 -19.26
CA ILE A 78 -4.10 0.57 -19.35
C ILE A 78 -4.45 -0.86 -19.76
N LEU A 79 -5.47 -1.46 -19.13
CA LEU A 79 -5.92 -2.82 -19.41
C LEU A 79 -6.48 -2.97 -20.83
N ASP A 80 -7.31 -2.02 -21.26
CA ASP A 80 -7.90 -1.98 -22.60
C ASP A 80 -6.81 -1.90 -23.67
N SER A 81 -5.80 -1.04 -23.45
CA SER A 81 -4.68 -0.88 -24.38
C SER A 81 -3.78 -2.13 -24.44
N LEU A 82 -3.78 -2.96 -23.40
CA LEU A 82 -3.10 -4.26 -23.37
C LEU A 82 -3.98 -5.41 -23.88
N GLY A 83 -5.25 -5.15 -24.20
CA GLY A 83 -6.20 -6.18 -24.63
C GLY A 83 -6.49 -7.22 -23.55
N THR A 84 -6.52 -6.82 -22.28
CA THR A 84 -6.78 -7.71 -21.15
C THR A 84 -7.82 -7.13 -20.20
N THR A 85 -8.26 -7.89 -19.20
CA THR A 85 -9.23 -7.42 -18.20
C THR A 85 -8.68 -7.52 -16.80
N ARG A 86 -9.32 -6.82 -15.87
CA ARG A 86 -9.00 -6.88 -14.44
C ARG A 86 -9.07 -8.32 -13.93
N GLU A 87 -10.07 -9.09 -14.32
CA GLU A 87 -10.29 -10.47 -13.83
C GLU A 87 -9.19 -11.42 -14.30
N MET A 88 -8.64 -11.17 -15.50
CA MET A 88 -7.54 -11.96 -16.05
C MET A 88 -6.22 -11.68 -15.33
N GLN A 89 -5.91 -10.40 -15.07
CA GLN A 89 -4.63 -9.99 -14.48
C GLN A 89 -4.64 -10.01 -12.95
N PHE A 90 -5.76 -9.61 -12.35
CA PHE A 90 -5.95 -9.38 -10.92
C PHE A 90 -7.19 -10.09 -10.39
N PRO A 91 -7.20 -11.44 -10.34
CA PRO A 91 -8.33 -12.17 -9.79
C PRO A 91 -8.64 -11.69 -8.37
N GLN A 92 -9.90 -11.34 -8.12
CA GLN A 92 -10.33 -10.69 -6.87
C GLN A 92 -9.93 -11.46 -5.61
N LYS A 93 -9.83 -12.79 -5.67
CA LYS A 93 -9.34 -13.65 -4.58
C LYS A 93 -7.94 -13.30 -4.05
N PHE A 94 -7.10 -12.63 -4.85
CA PHE A 94 -5.72 -12.31 -4.51
C PHE A 94 -5.48 -10.82 -4.27
N TYR A 95 -6.29 -9.95 -4.87
CA TYR A 95 -6.12 -8.50 -4.86
C TYR A 95 -7.28 -7.80 -4.15
N VAL A 96 -7.55 -8.22 -2.90
CA VAL A 96 -8.58 -7.60 -2.06
C VAL A 96 -7.98 -6.44 -1.28
N SER A 97 -8.65 -5.28 -1.33
CA SER A 97 -8.27 -4.14 -0.50
C SER A 97 -8.29 -4.49 0.98
N LYS A 98 -7.24 -4.12 1.71
CA LYS A 98 -7.09 -4.46 3.13
C LYS A 98 -7.77 -3.43 4.02
N LYS A 99 -9.10 -3.36 3.93
CA LYS A 99 -9.93 -2.48 4.76
C LYS A 99 -10.20 -3.08 6.15
N VAL A 100 -9.60 -2.49 7.18
CA VAL A 100 -9.61 -2.93 8.58
C VAL A 100 -10.64 -2.12 9.37
N LYS A 101 -11.55 -2.75 10.12
CA LYS A 101 -12.40 -2.00 11.07
C LYS A 101 -11.57 -1.60 12.27
N LEU A 102 -11.85 -0.42 12.81
CA LEU A 102 -11.14 0.15 13.95
C LEU A 102 -11.57 -0.50 15.28
N ASN A 103 -11.25 -1.79 15.44
CA ASN A 103 -11.44 -2.52 16.70
C ASN A 103 -10.17 -3.29 17.08
N LYS A 104 -10.04 -3.63 18.37
CA LYS A 104 -8.83 -4.25 18.92
C LYS A 104 -8.41 -5.52 18.17
N SER A 105 -9.36 -6.36 17.76
CA SER A 105 -9.07 -7.63 17.09
C SER A 105 -8.48 -7.42 15.69
N GLN A 106 -9.13 -6.58 14.88
CA GLN A 106 -8.69 -6.32 13.50
C GLN A 106 -7.46 -5.42 13.43
N VAL A 107 -7.30 -4.46 14.34
CA VAL A 107 -6.06 -3.68 14.43
C VAL A 107 -4.90 -4.58 14.85
N ARG A 108 -5.12 -5.47 15.82
CA ARG A 108 -4.11 -6.47 16.21
C ARG A 108 -3.71 -7.37 15.04
N SER A 109 -4.63 -7.75 14.15
CA SER A 109 -4.29 -8.65 13.04
C SER A 109 -3.39 -8.03 11.97
N MET A 110 -3.27 -6.70 11.94
CA MET A 110 -2.26 -6.01 11.12
C MET A 110 -0.84 -6.22 11.67
N LEU A 111 -0.72 -6.38 12.98
CA LEU A 111 0.54 -6.58 13.69
C LEU A 111 0.84 -8.08 13.72
N ARG A 112 2.02 -8.49 13.23
CA ARG A 112 2.38 -9.91 13.06
C ARG A 112 2.65 -10.59 14.41
N ARG A 113 3.91 -10.94 14.67
CA ARG A 113 4.34 -11.54 15.92
C ARG A 113 4.89 -10.43 16.80
N TRP A 114 4.09 -10.00 17.77
CA TRP A 114 4.52 -9.06 18.81
C TRP A 114 4.64 -9.80 20.15
N PRO A 115 5.82 -10.33 20.50
CA PRO A 115 6.00 -11.09 21.72
C PRO A 115 5.91 -10.19 22.95
N ALA A 116 5.58 -10.78 24.09
CA ALA A 116 5.54 -10.09 25.39
C ALA A 116 6.94 -9.92 26.03
N SER A 117 8.02 -9.99 25.23
CA SER A 117 9.39 -9.99 25.74
C SER A 117 9.75 -8.68 26.43
N SER A 118 10.57 -8.75 27.48
CA SER A 118 10.98 -7.61 28.31
C SER A 118 11.74 -6.50 27.59
N GLY A 119 12.34 -6.80 26.42
CA GLY A 119 13.03 -5.81 25.58
C GLY A 119 12.13 -5.02 24.62
N GLN A 120 10.80 -5.20 24.67
CA GLN A 120 9.87 -4.45 23.83
C GLN A 120 9.59 -3.07 24.45
N GLY A 121 9.65 -2.01 23.63
CA GLY A 121 9.31 -0.65 24.08
C GLY A 121 7.82 -0.49 24.42
N MET A 122 6.95 -1.21 23.71
CA MET A 122 5.51 -1.24 23.96
C MET A 122 4.98 -2.67 23.96
N LYS A 123 4.01 -2.96 24.82
CA LYS A 123 3.24 -4.20 24.76
C LYS A 123 2.25 -4.13 23.60
N ILE A 124 1.94 -5.28 23.03
CA ILE A 124 0.98 -5.37 21.90
C ILE A 124 -0.38 -4.72 22.21
N GLY A 125 -0.86 -4.80 23.45
CA GLY A 125 -2.10 -4.13 23.86
C GLY A 125 -2.01 -2.61 23.77
N GLU A 126 -0.89 -2.05 24.21
CA GLU A 126 -0.62 -0.60 24.20
C GLU A 126 -0.48 -0.09 22.76
N VAL A 127 0.19 -0.85 21.88
CA VAL A 127 0.31 -0.50 20.46
C VAL A 127 -1.06 -0.47 19.79
N VAL A 128 -1.88 -1.50 20.01
CA VAL A 128 -3.23 -1.57 19.43
C VAL A 128 -4.12 -0.44 19.92
N GLU A 129 -4.08 -0.14 21.22
CA GLU A 129 -4.87 0.96 21.80
C GLU A 129 -4.40 2.32 21.31
N ASP A 130 -3.09 2.54 21.18
CA ASP A 130 -2.54 3.78 20.67
C ASP A 130 -2.89 4.01 19.19
N ILE A 131 -2.81 2.97 18.35
CA ILE A 131 -3.25 3.06 16.93
C ILE A 131 -4.72 3.46 16.84
N ILE A 132 -5.60 2.79 17.60
CA ILE A 132 -7.04 3.09 17.61
C ILE A 132 -7.26 4.54 18.05
N ARG A 133 -6.69 4.93 19.20
CA ARG A 133 -6.84 6.26 19.78
C ARG A 133 -6.36 7.36 18.84
N LYS A 134 -5.19 7.21 18.22
CA LYS A 134 -4.64 8.20 17.27
C LYS A 134 -5.51 8.31 16.03
N THR A 135 -6.00 7.20 15.51
CA THR A 135 -6.89 7.15 14.35
C THR A 135 -8.23 7.82 14.65
N GLU A 136 -8.88 7.48 15.77
CA GLU A 136 -10.16 8.09 16.20
C GLU A 136 -10.03 9.60 16.41
N LYS A 137 -8.93 10.04 17.03
CA LYS A 137 -8.66 11.46 17.29
C LYS A 137 -8.13 12.20 16.06
N LYS A 138 -7.87 11.50 14.94
CA LYS A 138 -7.20 12.04 13.75
C LYS A 138 -5.92 12.82 14.13
N GLU A 139 -5.12 12.23 15.02
CA GLU A 139 -3.87 12.82 15.48
C GLU A 139 -2.87 12.85 14.33
N MET A 140 -2.69 14.02 13.73
CA MET A 140 -1.84 14.23 12.55
C MET A 140 -0.38 13.84 12.84
N GLY A 141 0.20 13.01 11.98
CA GLY A 141 1.60 12.59 12.11
C GLY A 141 1.92 11.26 11.46
N ILE A 142 3.20 10.91 11.51
CA ILE A 142 3.73 9.59 11.17
C ILE A 142 4.23 8.97 12.48
N PHE A 143 3.62 7.86 12.90
CA PHE A 143 3.95 7.19 14.15
C PHE A 143 4.59 5.84 13.86
N CYS A 144 5.82 5.66 14.32
CA CYS A 144 6.59 4.43 14.10
C CYS A 144 6.40 3.44 15.25
N TYR A 145 6.19 2.18 14.91
CA TYR A 145 6.11 1.07 15.85
C TYR A 145 7.12 0.00 15.46
N GLU A 146 8.06 -0.28 16.35
CA GLU A 146 9.10 -1.28 16.13
C GLU A 146 8.89 -2.48 17.07
N CYS A 147 8.87 -3.69 16.49
CA CYS A 147 8.93 -4.91 17.27
C CYS A 147 10.39 -5.31 17.50
N ALA A 148 10.92 -5.04 18.69
CA ALA A 148 12.33 -5.27 19.02
C ALA A 148 12.80 -6.72 18.80
N ALA A 149 11.89 -7.70 18.98
CA ALA A 149 12.21 -9.12 18.80
C ALA A 149 12.32 -9.57 17.34
N THR A 150 11.60 -8.94 16.41
CA THR A 150 11.59 -9.35 14.99
C THR A 150 12.26 -8.32 14.08
N GLY A 151 12.49 -7.10 14.57
CA GLY A 151 12.87 -5.94 13.77
C GLY A 151 11.80 -5.57 12.74
N ASP A 152 10.54 -6.00 12.92
CA ASP A 152 9.44 -5.53 12.08
C ASP A 152 9.15 -4.07 12.43
N LEU A 153 9.08 -3.22 11.39
CA LEU A 153 8.81 -1.80 11.51
C LEU A 153 7.47 -1.49 10.84
N TYR A 154 6.65 -0.72 11.54
CA TYR A 154 5.34 -0.29 11.06
C TYR A 154 5.17 1.21 11.22
N GLU A 155 4.34 1.79 10.36
CA GLU A 155 3.98 3.21 10.42
C GLU A 155 2.48 3.41 10.40
N LEU A 156 1.97 4.20 11.32
CA LEU A 156 0.63 4.79 11.21
C LEU A 156 0.80 6.20 10.63
N VAL A 157 0.23 6.43 9.47
CA VAL A 157 0.19 7.76 8.84
C VAL A 157 -1.20 8.31 8.95
N ILE A 158 -1.31 9.48 9.56
CA ILE A 158 -2.53 10.27 9.65
C ILE A 158 -2.21 11.65 9.09
N ASN A 159 -2.80 11.97 7.95
CA ASN A 159 -2.72 13.32 7.38
C ASN A 159 -4.10 13.77 6.86
N GLU A 160 -4.17 14.97 6.28
CA GLU A 160 -5.41 15.56 5.77
C GLU A 160 -5.98 14.79 4.58
N LYS A 161 -5.14 14.04 3.86
CA LYS A 161 -5.49 13.33 2.62
C LYS A 161 -5.88 11.89 2.88
N GLU A 162 -5.20 11.22 3.80
CA GLU A 162 -5.38 9.79 4.04
C GLU A 162 -4.95 9.35 5.45
N ILE A 163 -5.55 8.24 5.88
CA ILE A 163 -5.15 7.51 7.08
C ILE A 163 -4.90 6.06 6.71
N PHE A 164 -3.70 5.57 7.01
CA PHE A 164 -3.34 4.18 6.75
C PHE A 164 -2.27 3.67 7.73
N PHE A 165 -2.20 2.35 7.84
CA PHE A 165 -1.16 1.63 8.55
C PHE A 165 -0.30 0.86 7.57
N HIS A 166 1.02 1.02 7.64
CA HIS A 166 2.00 0.47 6.70
C HIS A 166 2.91 -0.53 7.41
N ASP A 167 2.88 -1.79 6.98
CA ASP A 167 3.88 -2.80 7.30
C ASP A 167 5.03 -2.67 6.31
N ILE A 168 6.10 -1.99 6.74
CA ILE A 168 7.24 -1.62 5.88
C ILE A 168 7.90 -2.87 5.32
N ARG A 169 8.07 -3.91 6.15
CA ARG A 169 8.78 -5.12 5.74
C ARG A 169 8.02 -5.90 4.66
N LYS A 170 6.68 -5.84 4.66
CA LYS A 170 5.85 -6.47 3.63
C LYS A 170 5.44 -5.55 2.49
N GLY A 171 5.75 -4.25 2.57
CA GLY A 171 5.19 -3.25 1.65
C GLY A 171 3.66 -3.26 1.64
N ALA A 172 3.02 -3.60 2.77
CA ALA A 172 1.58 -3.78 2.86
C ALA A 172 0.93 -2.61 3.56
N PHE A 173 -0.11 -2.06 2.95
CA PHE A 173 -0.90 -0.94 3.43
C PHE A 173 -2.28 -1.43 3.85
N TYR A 174 -2.71 -0.94 4.99
CA TYR A 174 -4.02 -1.20 5.58
C TYR A 174 -4.74 0.13 5.71
N THR A 175 -5.95 0.21 5.18
CA THR A 175 -6.82 1.38 5.34
C THR A 175 -7.89 1.07 6.36
N PHE A 176 -8.34 2.09 7.08
CA PHE A 176 -9.40 1.90 8.08
C PHE A 176 -10.77 2.12 7.44
N ARG A 177 -11.76 1.31 7.82
CA ARG A 177 -13.15 1.57 7.45
C ARG A 177 -13.68 2.71 8.31
N ASP A 178 -14.39 3.63 7.66
CA ASP A 178 -15.28 4.58 8.32
C ASP A 178 -16.39 3.85 9.09
#